data_AF-A0A662YPD5-F1
#
_entry.id   AF-A0A662YPD5-F1
#
_cell.length_a   1.000
_cell.length_b   1.000
_cell.length_c   1.000
_cell.angle_alpha   90.00
_cell.angle_beta   90.00
_cell.angle_gamma   90.00
#
_symmetry.space_group_name_H-M   'P 1'
#
loop_
_entity.id
_entity.type
_entity.pdbx_description
1 polymer ?
#
loop_
_entity_poly.entity_id
_entity_poly.type
_entity_poly.pdbx_seq_one_letter_code
_entity_poly.pdbx_strand_id
1 'polypeptide(L)'
;FSKSTKRTSVLERCGASRLPSTSPIHWNFTSRAVVTVLSKHLQLLQTFETIMDLPEFDDDAITASSGFINTLKSFYFMLLLSYNQVFRQTDPVFDILQQKASNVVFCRRTVDNFYTDITNMKMENTFQMLFNEASDFTEYPTESYRVRRKRGGAQADPILKYRSLHYSIVDNILEQPSVFFIDLEELKFLQLLEP
;
A
#
# COMPACT_ATOMS: atom_id res chain seq x y z
N PHE A 1 17.42 7.15 6.60
CA PHE A 1 17.86 6.00 7.43
C PHE A 1 19.09 5.29 6.83
N SER A 2 19.03 4.85 5.57
CA SER A 2 20.08 4.11 4.86
C SER A 2 21.44 4.81 4.66
N LYS A 3 21.55 6.12 4.94
CA LYS A 3 22.79 6.89 4.79
C LYS A 3 23.69 6.89 6.04
N SER A 4 23.19 6.40 7.18
CA SER A 4 23.95 6.35 8.44
C SER A 4 24.47 4.93 8.68
N THR A 5 25.78 4.77 8.75
CA THR A 5 26.43 3.47 9.02
C THR A 5 25.97 2.85 10.34
N LYS A 6 25.80 3.67 11.39
CA LYS A 6 25.28 3.23 12.69
C LYS A 6 23.84 2.72 12.63
N ARG A 7 22.96 3.42 11.90
CA ARG A 7 21.55 2.98 11.76
C ARG A 7 21.45 1.73 10.88
N THR A 8 22.30 1.62 9.86
CA THR A 8 22.39 0.43 9.01
C THR A 8 22.90 -0.79 9.78
N SER A 9 23.88 -0.64 10.68
CA SER A 9 24.36 -1.77 11.49
C SER A 9 23.27 -2.32 12.43
N VAL A 10 22.39 -1.46 12.97
CA VAL A 10 21.25 -1.93 13.77
C VAL A 10 20.22 -2.65 12.90
N LEU A 11 19.89 -2.10 11.72
CA LEU A 11 19.03 -2.78 10.73
C LEU A 11 19.56 -4.18 10.37
N GLU A 12 20.86 -4.31 10.15
CA GLU A 12 21.50 -5.59 9.85
C GLU A 12 21.41 -6.56 11.03
N ARG A 13 21.71 -6.09 12.24
CA ARG A 13 21.62 -6.89 13.47
C ARG A 13 20.21 -7.41 13.74
N CYS A 14 19.18 -6.62 13.45
CA CYS A 14 17.78 -7.01 13.62
C CYS A 14 17.21 -7.80 12.44
N GLY A 15 18.02 -8.15 11.42
CA GLY A 15 17.55 -8.92 10.26
C GLY A 15 16.74 -8.11 9.25
N ALA A 16 16.65 -6.79 9.40
CA ALA A 16 16.00 -5.86 8.48
C ALA A 16 16.92 -5.36 7.35
N SER A 17 18.09 -6.01 7.14
CA SER A 17 19.09 -5.64 6.14
C SER A 17 18.50 -5.54 4.72
N ARG A 18 19.10 -4.71 3.85
CA ARG A 18 18.72 -4.57 2.43
C ARG A 18 17.29 -4.03 2.23
N LEU A 19 17.01 -2.85 2.76
CA LEU A 19 15.85 -2.09 2.31
C LEU A 19 16.07 -1.67 0.85
N PRO A 20 15.04 -1.73 -0.01
CA PRO A 20 15.18 -1.30 -1.39
C PRO A 20 15.56 0.20 -1.41
N SER A 21 16.40 0.61 -2.37
CA SER A 21 16.87 2.01 -2.50
C SER A 21 15.82 2.92 -3.14
N THR A 22 15.22 3.84 -2.39
CA THR A 22 14.20 4.78 -2.88
C THR A 22 14.63 5.51 -4.15
N SER A 23 14.18 5.02 -5.30
CA SER A 23 14.25 5.73 -6.57
C SER A 23 12.84 6.24 -6.89
N PRO A 24 12.64 7.58 -7.00
CA PRO A 24 11.33 8.16 -7.24
C PRO A 24 10.78 7.89 -8.66
N ILE A 25 11.54 7.20 -9.50
CA ILE A 25 11.29 7.13 -10.95
C ILE A 25 10.47 5.89 -11.36
N HIS A 26 10.31 4.88 -10.49
CA HIS A 26 9.70 3.61 -10.90
C HIS A 26 8.65 3.09 -9.92
N TRP A 27 7.42 2.86 -10.40
CA TRP A 27 6.32 2.24 -9.65
C TRP A 27 6.69 0.89 -9.00
N ASN A 28 7.44 0.07 -9.73
CA ASN A 28 8.04 -1.18 -9.25
C ASN A 28 8.89 -1.00 -8.00
N PHE A 29 9.48 0.17 -7.80
CA PHE A 29 10.27 0.47 -6.62
C PHE A 29 9.37 0.64 -5.39
N THR A 30 8.28 1.41 -5.51
CA THR A 30 7.30 1.62 -4.44
C THR A 30 6.61 0.31 -4.06
N SER A 31 6.22 -0.52 -5.04
CA SER A 31 5.64 -1.85 -4.80
C SER A 31 6.60 -2.75 -4.00
N ARG A 32 7.89 -2.78 -4.37
CA ARG A 32 8.93 -3.52 -3.63
C ARG A 32 9.15 -2.98 -2.22
N ALA A 33 9.04 -1.68 -2.00
CA ALA A 33 9.14 -1.08 -0.68
C ALA A 33 8.00 -1.56 0.23
N VAL A 34 6.76 -1.56 -0.27
CA VAL A 34 5.59 -2.09 0.44
C VAL A 34 5.77 -3.56 0.82
N VAL A 35 6.16 -4.42 -0.13
CA VAL A 35 6.45 -5.84 0.12
C VAL A 35 7.55 -6.01 1.17
N THR A 36 8.59 -5.19 1.11
CA THR A 36 9.70 -5.26 2.07
C THR A 36 9.25 -4.87 3.47
N VAL A 37 8.40 -3.86 3.61
CA VAL A 37 7.86 -3.44 4.92
C VAL A 37 6.97 -4.53 5.52
N LEU A 38 6.08 -5.13 4.72
CA LEU A 38 5.23 -6.24 5.18
C LEU A 38 6.06 -7.45 5.62
N SER A 39 6.99 -7.90 4.77
CA SER A 39 7.82 -9.08 5.06
C SER A 39 8.79 -8.91 6.22
N LYS A 40 9.16 -7.66 6.55
CA LYS A 40 10.12 -7.34 7.62
C LYS A 40 9.50 -6.56 8.77
N HIS A 41 8.18 -6.58 8.92
CA HIS A 41 7.46 -5.74 9.87
C HIS A 41 8.00 -5.85 11.31
N LEU A 42 8.13 -7.09 11.83
CA LEU A 42 8.65 -7.34 13.17
C LEU A 42 10.11 -6.91 13.33
N GLN A 43 10.95 -7.18 12.32
CA GLN A 43 12.37 -6.81 12.33
C GLN A 43 12.54 -5.28 12.31
N LEU A 44 11.67 -4.57 11.59
CA LEU A 44 11.65 -3.12 11.55
C LEU A 44 11.22 -2.53 12.90
N LEU A 45 10.17 -3.07 13.53
CA LEU A 45 9.77 -2.68 14.89
C LEU A 45 10.93 -2.85 15.87
N GLN A 46 11.53 -4.05 15.88
CA GLN A 46 12.67 -4.34 16.74
C GLN A 46 13.86 -3.41 16.48
N THR A 47 14.13 -3.06 15.22
CA THR A 47 15.19 -2.11 14.87
C THR A 47 14.94 -0.76 15.52
N PHE A 48 13.74 -0.21 15.38
CA PHE A 48 13.41 1.12 15.88
C PHE A 48 13.36 1.15 17.41
N GLU A 49 12.84 0.10 18.05
CA GLU A 49 12.85 -0.05 19.51
C GLU A 49 14.30 -0.10 20.02
N THR A 50 15.18 -0.88 19.36
CA THR A 50 16.61 -0.94 19.69
C THR A 50 17.32 0.41 19.57
N ILE A 51 16.94 1.23 18.58
CA ILE A 51 17.52 2.58 18.41
C ILE A 51 17.07 3.52 19.53
N MET A 52 15.85 3.36 20.04
CA MET A 52 15.34 4.16 21.16
C MET A 52 16.00 3.79 22.50
N ASP A 53 16.36 2.53 22.69
CA ASP A 53 16.96 2.04 23.94
C ASP A 53 18.46 2.30 24.05
N LEU A 54 19.15 2.49 22.92
CA LEU A 54 20.59 2.66 22.89
C LEU A 54 20.98 4.14 23.10
N PRO A 55 21.82 4.47 24.11
CA PRO A 55 22.18 5.85 24.45
C PRO A 55 23.11 6.52 23.43
N GLU A 56 23.56 5.79 22.41
CA GLU A 56 24.49 6.27 21.38
C GLU A 56 23.80 7.03 20.24
N PHE A 57 22.46 7.05 20.23
CA PHE A 57 21.65 7.72 19.23
C PHE A 57 21.24 9.13 19.67
N ASP A 58 21.17 10.03 18.69
CA ASP A 58 20.72 11.40 18.88
C ASP A 58 19.19 11.50 19.04
N ASP A 59 18.72 12.58 19.66
CA ASP A 59 17.29 12.83 19.87
C ASP A 59 16.49 12.78 18.56
N ASP A 60 17.11 13.16 17.44
CA ASP A 60 16.53 13.07 16.11
C ASP A 60 16.32 11.60 15.66
N ALA A 61 17.28 10.71 15.90
CA ALA A 61 17.10 9.27 15.63
C ALA A 61 16.01 8.66 16.51
N ILE A 62 15.97 9.03 17.78
CA ILE A 62 15.00 8.52 18.75
C ILE A 62 13.59 8.98 18.34
N THR A 63 13.43 10.28 18.06
CA THR A 63 12.16 10.85 17.58
C THR A 63 11.70 10.21 16.28
N ALA A 64 12.60 10.05 15.31
CA ALA A 64 12.26 9.40 14.04
C ALA A 64 11.84 7.93 14.23
N SER A 65 12.56 7.18 15.08
CA SER A 65 12.27 5.77 15.37
C SER A 65 10.92 5.61 16.06
N SER A 66 10.62 6.47 17.02
CA SER A 66 9.29 6.55 17.65
C SER A 66 8.18 6.83 16.63
N GLY A 67 8.41 7.77 15.70
CA GLY A 67 7.51 8.03 14.59
C GLY A 67 7.24 6.79 13.73
N PHE A 68 8.29 6.06 13.34
CA PHE A 68 8.16 4.85 12.53
C PHE A 68 7.44 3.72 13.27
N ILE A 69 7.70 3.53 14.57
CA ILE A 69 6.97 2.56 15.39
C ILE A 69 5.48 2.89 15.41
N ASN A 70 5.11 4.16 15.63
CA ASN A 70 3.72 4.59 15.63
C ASN A 70 3.06 4.36 14.26
N THR A 71 3.78 4.57 13.17
CA THR A 71 3.28 4.26 11.82
C THR A 71 3.10 2.76 11.61
N LEU A 72 4.07 1.93 11.99
CA LEU A 72 4.01 0.46 11.83
C LEU A 72 3.00 -0.21 12.77
N LYS A 73 2.66 0.44 13.89
CA LYS A 73 1.59 0.02 14.82
C LYS A 73 0.22 0.59 14.43
N SER A 74 0.13 1.45 13.41
CA SER A 74 -1.13 2.04 12.97
C SER A 74 -1.91 1.05 12.09
N PHE A 75 -3.11 0.67 12.55
CA PHE A 75 -4.01 -0.19 11.78
C PHE A 75 -4.36 0.42 10.41
N TYR A 76 -4.58 1.73 10.34
CA TYR A 76 -4.86 2.42 9.08
C TYR A 76 -3.69 2.27 8.08
N PHE A 77 -2.45 2.43 8.56
CA PHE A 77 -1.27 2.28 7.71
C PHE A 77 -1.10 0.83 7.23
N MET A 78 -1.27 -0.14 8.13
CA MET A 78 -1.17 -1.55 7.76
C MET A 78 -2.27 -1.98 6.80
N LEU A 79 -3.50 -1.51 7.02
CA LEU A 79 -4.61 -1.75 6.09
C LEU A 79 -4.28 -1.23 4.69
N LEU A 80 -3.71 -0.02 4.56
CA LEU A 80 -3.26 0.49 3.27
C LEU A 80 -2.14 -0.35 2.66
N LEU A 81 -1.20 -0.85 3.46
CA LEU A 81 -0.14 -1.74 2.95
C LEU A 81 -0.69 -3.09 2.48
N SER A 82 -1.77 -3.62 3.09
CA SER A 82 -2.42 -4.86 2.63
C SER A 82 -2.98 -4.75 1.21
N TYR A 83 -3.25 -3.53 0.71
CA TYR A 83 -3.57 -3.30 -0.71
C TYR A 83 -2.38 -3.53 -1.65
N ASN A 84 -1.23 -4.03 -1.17
CA ASN A 84 -0.11 -4.44 -2.02
C ASN A 84 -0.55 -5.32 -3.20
N GLN A 85 -1.57 -6.17 -3.01
CA GLN A 85 -2.10 -7.03 -4.07
C GLN A 85 -2.70 -6.23 -5.24
N VAL A 86 -3.26 -5.04 -4.98
CA VAL A 86 -3.74 -4.12 -6.02
C VAL A 86 -2.60 -3.61 -6.87
N PHE A 87 -1.47 -3.27 -6.24
CA PHE A 87 -0.28 -2.85 -6.97
C PHE A 87 0.19 -3.94 -7.95
N ARG A 88 0.15 -5.21 -7.52
CA ARG A 88 0.49 -6.35 -8.41
C ARG A 88 -0.41 -6.46 -9.65
N GLN A 89 -1.66 -6.01 -9.56
CA GLN A 89 -2.61 -5.99 -10.69
C GLN A 89 -2.40 -4.76 -11.61
N THR A 90 -1.87 -3.67 -11.07
CA THR A 90 -1.52 -2.46 -11.85
C THR A 90 -0.20 -2.58 -12.61
N ASP A 91 0.74 -3.43 -12.16
CA ASP A 91 2.06 -3.58 -12.78
C ASP A 91 1.99 -3.92 -14.28
N PRO A 92 1.16 -4.90 -14.75
CA PRO A 92 1.04 -5.21 -16.18
C PRO A 92 0.40 -4.09 -17.00
N VAL A 93 -0.57 -3.36 -16.43
CA VAL A 93 -1.22 -2.21 -17.08
C VAL A 93 -0.19 -1.10 -17.28
N PHE A 94 0.66 -0.85 -16.29
CA PHE A 94 1.70 0.16 -16.36
C PHE A 94 2.81 -0.20 -17.35
N ASP A 95 3.24 -1.47 -17.38
CA ASP A 95 4.22 -1.95 -18.35
C ASP A 95 3.73 -1.73 -19.79
N ILE A 96 2.45 -1.95 -20.07
CA ILE A 96 1.82 -1.66 -21.36
C ILE A 96 1.89 -0.18 -21.71
N LEU A 97 1.51 0.69 -20.76
CA LEU A 97 1.55 2.14 -20.93
C LEU A 97 2.97 2.64 -21.18
N GLN A 98 3.96 2.06 -20.49
CA GLN A 98 5.36 2.46 -20.59
C GLN A 98 6.03 1.94 -21.88
N GLN A 99 5.67 0.73 -22.33
CA GLN A 99 6.27 0.10 -23.51
C GLN A 99 5.64 0.54 -24.84
N LYS A 100 4.66 1.45 -24.85
CA LYS A 100 3.92 1.88 -26.05
C LYS A 100 3.47 0.68 -26.89
N ALA A 101 2.85 -0.31 -26.23
CA ALA A 101 2.47 -1.55 -26.88
C ALA A 101 1.57 -1.29 -28.10
N SER A 102 1.99 -1.80 -29.26
CA SER A 102 1.27 -1.64 -30.53
C SER A 102 0.07 -2.58 -30.67
N ASN A 103 -0.07 -3.57 -29.78
CA ASN A 103 -1.16 -4.56 -29.80
C ASN A 103 -2.35 -4.05 -29.00
N VAL A 104 -3.31 -3.44 -29.69
CA VAL A 104 -4.50 -2.82 -29.10
C VAL A 104 -5.38 -3.85 -28.38
N VAL A 105 -5.44 -5.09 -28.88
CA VAL A 105 -6.23 -6.18 -28.28
C VAL A 105 -5.66 -6.60 -26.91
N PHE A 106 -4.34 -6.70 -26.80
CA PHE A 106 -3.64 -7.00 -25.55
C PHE A 106 -3.81 -5.89 -24.51
N CYS A 107 -3.70 -4.63 -24.95
CA CYS A 107 -3.97 -3.46 -24.09
C CYS A 107 -5.39 -3.50 -23.52
N ARG A 108 -6.38 -3.70 -24.40
CA ARG A 108 -7.79 -3.78 -24.00
C ARG A 108 -8.05 -4.91 -23.02
N ARG A 109 -7.56 -6.12 -23.31
CA ARG A 109 -7.72 -7.28 -22.42
C ARG A 109 -7.10 -7.04 -21.05
N THR A 110 -5.95 -6.39 -20.99
CA THR A 110 -5.26 -6.10 -19.72
C THR A 110 -6.01 -5.06 -18.90
N VAL A 111 -6.57 -4.04 -19.56
CA VAL A 111 -7.46 -3.06 -18.93
C VAL A 111 -8.76 -3.72 -18.44
N ASP A 112 -9.39 -4.57 -19.23
CA ASP A 112 -10.62 -5.29 -18.86
C ASP A 112 -10.39 -6.23 -17.66
N ASN A 113 -9.26 -6.94 -17.65
CA ASN A 113 -8.84 -7.79 -16.51
C ASN A 113 -8.64 -6.94 -15.26
N PHE A 114 -7.96 -5.79 -15.38
CA PHE A 114 -7.78 -4.85 -14.27
C PHE A 114 -9.13 -4.38 -13.71
N TYR A 115 -10.06 -3.95 -14.57
CA TYR A 115 -11.41 -3.56 -14.11
C TYR A 115 -12.16 -4.68 -13.41
N THR A 116 -12.07 -5.90 -13.95
CA THR A 116 -12.70 -7.08 -13.35
C THR A 116 -12.12 -7.35 -11.97
N ASP A 117 -10.79 -7.30 -11.85
CA ASP A 117 -10.07 -7.55 -10.61
C ASP A 117 -10.37 -6.49 -9.54
N ILE A 118 -10.35 -5.20 -9.89
CA ILE A 118 -10.73 -4.12 -8.96
C ILE A 118 -12.22 -4.20 -8.58
N THR A 119 -13.09 -4.56 -9.52
CA THR A 119 -14.52 -4.75 -9.22
C THR A 119 -14.73 -5.89 -8.23
N ASN A 120 -13.98 -6.99 -8.36
CA ASN A 120 -13.99 -8.10 -7.41
C ASN A 120 -13.51 -7.67 -6.01
N MET A 121 -12.75 -6.57 -5.89
CA MET A 121 -12.39 -6.03 -4.58
C MET A 121 -13.58 -5.48 -3.81
N LYS A 122 -14.68 -5.09 -4.46
CA LYS A 122 -15.92 -4.65 -3.78
C LYS A 122 -16.61 -5.78 -3.00
N MET A 123 -16.23 -7.03 -3.24
CA MET A 123 -16.80 -8.16 -2.52
C MET A 123 -16.42 -8.09 -1.05
N GLU A 124 -17.39 -8.34 -0.16
CA GLU A 124 -17.16 -8.27 1.29
C GLU A 124 -16.04 -9.19 1.76
N ASN A 125 -15.89 -10.35 1.12
CA ASN A 125 -14.82 -11.29 1.41
C ASN A 125 -13.44 -10.66 1.20
N THR A 126 -13.27 -9.79 0.19
CA THR A 126 -12.01 -9.10 -0.08
C THR A 126 -11.69 -8.09 1.00
N PHE A 127 -12.69 -7.31 1.44
CA PHE A 127 -12.53 -6.44 2.60
C PHE A 127 -12.11 -7.24 3.84
N GLN A 128 -12.80 -8.34 4.14
CA GLN A 128 -12.49 -9.16 5.31
C GLN A 128 -11.08 -9.75 5.25
N MET A 129 -10.64 -10.22 4.08
CA MET A 129 -9.27 -10.72 3.89
C MET A 129 -8.23 -9.63 4.19
N LEU A 130 -8.38 -8.43 3.60
CA LEU A 130 -7.45 -7.32 3.81
C LEU A 130 -7.46 -6.82 5.26
N PHE A 131 -8.64 -6.79 5.88
CA PHE A 131 -8.81 -6.39 7.28
C PHE A 131 -8.17 -7.39 8.24
N ASN A 132 -8.33 -8.68 7.98
CA ASN A 132 -7.68 -9.74 8.76
C ASN A 132 -6.16 -9.67 8.59
N GLU A 133 -5.67 -9.51 7.36
CA GLU A 133 -4.24 -9.36 7.08
C GLU A 133 -3.65 -8.16 7.86
N ALA A 134 -4.35 -7.02 7.90
CA ALA A 134 -3.91 -5.87 8.69
C ALA A 134 -3.92 -6.14 10.22
N SER A 135 -4.87 -6.96 10.68
CA SER A 135 -4.99 -7.40 12.07
C SER A 135 -3.88 -8.38 12.48
N ASP A 136 -3.25 -9.09 11.54
CA ASP A 136 -2.11 -9.96 11.85
C ASP A 136 -0.86 -9.14 12.24
N PHE A 137 -0.75 -7.91 11.75
CA PHE A 137 0.41 -7.03 12.01
C PHE A 137 0.20 -6.06 13.18
N THR A 138 -1.05 -5.73 13.51
CA THR A 138 -1.37 -4.70 14.50
C THR A 138 -2.54 -5.11 15.36
N GLU A 139 -2.60 -4.56 16.58
CA GLU A 139 -3.74 -4.79 17.45
C GLU A 139 -5.04 -4.35 16.77
N TYR A 140 -6.11 -5.08 17.09
CA TYR A 140 -7.44 -4.77 16.59
C TYR A 140 -7.76 -3.29 16.83
N PRO A 141 -8.29 -2.56 15.83
CA PRO A 141 -8.49 -1.13 15.94
C PRO A 141 -9.46 -0.85 17.08
N THR A 142 -8.88 -0.49 18.23
CA THR A 142 -9.61 -0.10 19.42
C THR A 142 -9.64 1.42 19.40
N GLU A 143 -10.85 2.01 19.44
CA GLU A 143 -11.09 3.44 19.27
C GLU A 143 -10.30 4.27 20.31
N SER A 144 -9.05 4.58 19.99
CA SER A 144 -8.11 5.24 20.90
C SER A 144 -7.18 6.21 20.17
N TYR A 145 -7.67 6.83 19.10
CA TYR A 145 -7.02 8.02 18.53
C TYR A 145 -8.02 9.17 18.41
N ARG A 146 -8.14 9.90 19.53
CA ARG A 146 -8.63 11.29 19.63
C ARG A 146 -9.91 11.60 18.84
N VAL A 147 -11.01 10.89 19.13
CA VAL A 147 -12.33 11.47 18.88
C VAL A 147 -12.52 12.61 19.88
N ARG A 148 -12.29 13.83 19.42
CA ARG A 148 -12.73 15.06 20.09
C ARG A 148 -14.25 14.91 20.28
N ARG A 149 -14.65 14.48 21.47
CA ARG A 149 -16.02 14.08 21.86
C ARG A 149 -17.06 14.98 21.20
N LYS A 150 -17.67 14.52 20.10
CA LYS A 150 -19.03 14.97 19.74
C LYS A 150 -19.96 14.21 20.68
N ARG A 151 -20.58 14.97 21.57
CA ARG A 151 -21.63 14.49 22.48
C ARG A 151 -22.74 13.83 21.68
N GLY A 152 -23.08 12.58 21.99
CA GLY A 152 -24.41 12.02 21.71
C GLY A 152 -24.61 11.26 20.39
N GLY A 153 -23.64 10.49 19.90
CA GLY A 153 -23.86 9.54 18.79
C GLY A 153 -23.38 8.14 19.19
N ALA A 154 -24.16 7.12 18.85
CA ALA A 154 -23.84 5.71 19.10
C ALA A 154 -22.38 5.38 18.74
N GLN A 155 -21.73 4.56 19.56
CA GLN A 155 -20.38 4.05 19.33
C GLN A 155 -20.35 3.41 17.93
N ALA A 156 -19.76 4.11 16.96
CA ALA A 156 -19.62 3.58 15.61
C ALA A 156 -18.59 2.44 15.67
N ASP A 157 -18.97 1.25 15.20
CA ASP A 157 -18.08 0.11 15.09
C ASP A 157 -16.85 0.50 14.24
N PRO A 158 -15.62 0.39 14.76
CA PRO A 158 -14.39 0.71 14.03
C PRO A 158 -14.32 0.02 12.67
N ILE A 159 -14.88 -1.19 12.53
CA ILE A 159 -14.94 -1.93 11.27
C ILE A 159 -15.68 -1.13 10.20
N LEU A 160 -16.82 -0.50 10.55
CA LEU A 160 -17.64 0.25 9.59
C LEU A 160 -16.88 1.43 8.98
N LYS A 161 -16.01 2.07 9.77
CA LYS A 161 -15.14 3.15 9.28
C LYS A 161 -14.14 2.63 8.24
N TYR A 162 -13.46 1.52 8.52
CA TYR A 162 -12.50 0.94 7.59
C TYR A 162 -13.17 0.30 6.37
N ARG A 163 -14.39 -0.23 6.53
CA ARG A 163 -15.21 -0.74 5.45
C ARG A 163 -15.65 0.38 4.51
N SER A 164 -16.14 1.50 5.05
CA SER A 164 -16.47 2.69 4.25
C SER A 164 -15.23 3.24 3.53
N LEU A 165 -14.07 3.25 4.19
CA LEU A 165 -12.81 3.63 3.57
C LEU A 165 -12.43 2.68 2.43
N HIS A 166 -12.56 1.36 2.62
CA HIS A 166 -12.27 0.36 1.59
C HIS A 166 -13.10 0.62 0.33
N TYR A 167 -14.42 0.78 0.49
CA TYR A 167 -15.28 1.09 -0.65
C TYR A 167 -14.90 2.41 -1.33
N SER A 168 -14.62 3.46 -0.54
CA SER A 168 -14.18 4.74 -1.08
C SER A 168 -12.86 4.64 -1.87
N ILE A 169 -11.93 3.80 -1.44
CA ILE A 169 -10.67 3.56 -2.15
C ILE A 169 -10.94 2.83 -3.46
N VAL A 170 -11.71 1.73 -3.41
CA VAL A 170 -12.03 0.93 -4.60
C VAL A 170 -12.81 1.74 -5.63
N ASP A 171 -13.81 2.51 -5.19
CA ASP A 171 -14.58 3.40 -6.07
C ASP A 171 -13.68 4.44 -6.73
N ASN A 172 -12.78 5.07 -5.97
CA ASN A 172 -11.85 6.05 -6.53
C ASN A 172 -10.90 5.41 -7.56
N ILE A 173 -10.43 4.17 -7.31
CA ILE A 173 -9.60 3.43 -8.26
C ILE A 173 -10.38 3.04 -9.52
N LEU A 174 -11.69 2.81 -9.45
CA LEU A 174 -12.52 2.51 -10.63
C LEU A 174 -12.88 3.76 -11.44
N GLU A 175 -12.98 4.92 -10.79
CA GLU A 175 -13.31 6.19 -11.42
C GLU A 175 -12.12 6.82 -12.16
N GLN A 176 -10.88 6.55 -11.76
CA GLN A 176 -9.69 7.14 -12.40
C GLN A 176 -9.38 6.59 -13.81
N PRO A 177 -9.40 5.27 -14.07
CA PRO A 177 -9.01 4.72 -15.36
C PRO A 177 -10.02 5.03 -16.46
N SER A 178 -11.29 5.31 -16.12
CA SER A 178 -12.25 5.80 -17.10
C SER A 178 -11.87 7.18 -17.63
N VAL A 179 -11.05 7.96 -16.92
CA VAL A 179 -10.51 9.24 -17.42
C VAL A 179 -9.26 9.01 -18.29
N PHE A 180 -8.45 7.99 -17.99
CA PHE A 180 -7.20 7.71 -18.71
C PHE A 180 -7.35 6.84 -19.95
N PHE A 181 -8.42 6.04 -20.05
CA PHE A 181 -8.63 5.08 -21.13
C PHE A 181 -9.83 5.41 -22.04
N ILE A 182 -10.42 6.61 -21.94
CA ILE A 182 -11.45 7.09 -22.88
C ILE A 182 -10.97 6.92 -24.33
N ASP A 183 -9.70 7.24 -24.60
CA ASP A 183 -9.15 7.20 -25.95
C ASP A 183 -8.94 5.77 -26.50
N LEU A 184 -8.97 4.73 -25.65
CA LEU A 184 -8.93 3.33 -26.14
C LEU A 184 -10.22 2.95 -26.89
N GLU A 185 -11.35 3.57 -26.54
CA GLU A 185 -12.59 3.41 -27.31
C GLU A 185 -12.47 4.03 -28.69
N GLU A 186 -11.79 5.18 -28.82
CA GLU A 186 -11.54 5.85 -30.09
C GLU A 186 -10.58 5.04 -30.98
N LEU A 187 -9.69 4.24 -30.40
CA LEU A 187 -8.77 3.37 -31.12
C LEU A 187 -9.39 2.03 -31.57
N LYS A 188 -10.70 1.80 -31.36
CA LYS A 188 -11.41 0.60 -31.85
C LYS A 188 -11.24 0.39 -33.36
N PHE A 189 -11.09 1.45 -34.16
CA PHE A 189 -10.88 1.31 -35.61
C PHE A 189 -9.54 0.68 -35.98
N LEU A 190 -8.51 0.76 -35.12
CA LEU A 190 -7.21 0.12 -35.36
C LEU A 190 -7.28 -1.41 -35.20
N GLN A 191 -8.31 -1.95 -34.53
CA GLN A 191 -8.57 -3.39 -34.49
C GLN A 191 -8.90 -3.97 -35.88
N LEU A 192 -9.29 -3.14 -36.84
CA LEU A 192 -9.57 -3.54 -38.22
C LEU A 192 -8.31 -3.61 -39.09
N LEU A 193 -7.15 -3.15 -38.58
CA LEU A 193 -5.87 -3.11 -39.29
C LEU A 193 -4.90 -4.22 -38.85
N GLU A 194 -5.23 -5.00 -37.82
CA GLU A 194 -4.50 -6.22 -37.47
C GLU A 194 -5.04 -7.40 -38.33
N PRO A 195 -4.16 -8.17 -39.01
CA PRO A 195 -4.55 -9.23 -39.94
C PRO A 195 -5.13 -10.48 -39.26
#